data_AF-A0A954WZV0-F1
#
_entry.id   AF-A0A954WZV0-F1
#
_cell.length_a   1.000
_cell.length_b   1.000
_cell.length_c   1.000
_cell.angle_alpha   90.00
_cell.angle_beta   90.00
_cell.angle_gamma   90.00
#
_symmetry.space_group_name_H-M   'P 1'
#
loop_
_entity.id
_entity.type
_entity.pdbx_description
1 polymer ?
#
loop_
_entity_poly.entity_id
_entity_poly.type
_entity_poly.pdbx_seq_one_letter_code
_entity_poly.pdbx_strand_id
1 'polypeptide(L)'
;MFVLKNAWAALGRVKWRTALTALLALLVSFSAAVDLAVLRADDKANNETYQSQKASAVIRPSAKVTAKRDGADSNYTANYMTWDMYTKYAEAVQKNNLTFEYTLATSVPVRASKSLQAIAAKSDTSEDKTGGNLTLQAFYTNDAAKINDYGTFKVVKGKQLNYKTANDGVLVSQAVAKKNNLKVGDKVTVGNPTKASETYKFTVRGIYEYTGETPAGYGSDAKYAKDNRENVVYTSYINFAQSGLDVAGTKGWAIPNLNIIFTLTDPATYNKFVRLVTKAKLDTSKFTISSPSLDAYKKRIAPLDAAAKAARTALLATLIVGGLALLALVLWAAIGGRRDEIGMAMVSG
;
A
#
# COMPACT_ATOMS: atom_id res chain seq x y z
N MET A 1 -17.54 48.72 36.34
CA MET A 1 -16.54 49.41 35.48
C MET A 1 -15.19 49.67 36.17
N PHE A 2 -15.13 49.82 37.50
CA PHE A 2 -13.90 50.12 38.25
C PHE A 2 -12.82 49.02 38.17
N VAL A 3 -13.22 47.75 38.22
CA VAL A 3 -12.31 46.59 38.18
C VAL A 3 -11.54 46.48 36.85
N LEU A 4 -12.24 46.61 35.72
CA LEU A 4 -11.60 46.58 34.39
C LEU A 4 -10.69 47.79 34.16
N LYS A 5 -11.09 48.97 34.64
CA LYS A 5 -10.28 50.19 34.54
C LYS A 5 -8.99 50.08 35.37
N ASN A 6 -9.08 49.50 36.56
CA ASN A 6 -7.92 49.27 37.43
C ASN A 6 -7.01 48.15 36.91
N ALA A 7 -7.58 47.08 36.35
CA ALA A 7 -6.80 46.03 35.70
C ALA A 7 -6.02 46.58 34.49
N TRP A 8 -6.65 47.44 33.68
CA TRP A 8 -6.00 48.09 32.55
C TRP A 8 -4.89 49.05 32.98
N ALA A 9 -5.12 49.82 34.04
CA ALA A 9 -4.10 50.71 34.62
C ALA A 9 -2.90 49.91 35.18
N ALA A 10 -3.14 48.73 35.77
CA ALA A 10 -2.09 47.84 36.26
C ALA A 10 -1.25 47.26 35.10
N LEU A 11 -1.90 46.84 34.01
CA LEU A 11 -1.23 46.36 32.78
C LEU A 11 -0.42 47.47 32.08
N GLY A 12 -0.89 48.72 32.13
CA GLY A 12 -0.20 49.87 31.54
C GLY A 12 1.04 50.36 32.31
N ARG A 13 1.26 49.86 33.54
CA ARG A 13 2.31 50.34 34.46
C ARG A 13 3.73 50.02 33.97
N VAL A 14 3.94 48.87 33.33
CA VAL A 14 5.22 48.49 32.69
C VAL A 14 4.97 47.89 31.31
N LYS A 15 4.82 48.77 30.31
CA LYS A 15 4.35 48.44 28.95
C LYS A 15 5.13 47.31 28.26
N TRP A 16 6.46 47.28 28.39
CA TRP A 16 7.28 46.26 27.73
C TRP A 16 7.07 44.85 28.31
N ARG A 17 6.82 44.72 29.62
CA ARG A 17 6.55 43.43 30.28
C ARG A 17 5.20 42.88 29.87
N THR A 18 4.19 43.75 29.86
CA THR A 18 2.85 43.41 29.39
C THR A 18 2.87 42.97 27.93
N ALA A 19 3.62 43.69 27.07
CA ALA A 19 3.81 43.29 25.68
C ALA A 19 4.50 41.92 25.55
N LEU A 20 5.55 41.67 26.33
CA LEU A 20 6.26 40.39 26.34
C LEU A 20 5.36 39.22 26.77
N THR A 21 4.61 39.39 27.87
CA THR A 21 3.65 38.37 28.34
C THR A 21 2.58 38.09 27.29
N ALA A 22 2.04 39.13 26.65
CA ALA A 22 1.04 38.99 25.59
C ALA A 22 1.60 38.26 24.37
N LEU A 23 2.82 38.60 23.92
CA LEU A 23 3.48 37.94 22.80
C LEU A 23 3.78 36.47 23.10
N LEU A 24 4.27 36.16 24.30
CA LEU A 24 4.53 34.78 24.70
C LEU A 24 3.24 33.97 24.80
N ALA A 25 2.17 34.55 25.36
CA ALA A 25 0.86 33.90 25.42
C ALA A 25 0.32 33.61 24.01
N LEU A 26 0.41 34.59 23.09
CA LEU A 26 0.03 34.41 21.69
C LEU A 26 0.84 33.31 21.02
N LEU A 27 2.17 33.27 21.23
CA LEU A 27 3.04 32.25 20.67
C LEU A 27 2.66 30.86 21.18
N VAL A 28 2.47 30.70 22.49
CA VAL A 28 2.08 29.43 23.12
C VAL A 28 0.72 28.97 22.62
N SER A 29 -0.27 29.86 22.56
CA SER A 29 -1.61 29.54 22.08
C SER A 29 -1.62 29.19 20.59
N PHE A 30 -0.87 29.92 19.76
CA PHE A 30 -0.78 29.64 18.33
C PHE A 30 -0.11 28.29 18.06
N SER A 31 1.04 28.02 18.70
CA SER A 31 1.72 26.73 18.59
C SER A 31 0.82 25.58 19.04
N ALA A 32 0.14 25.73 20.19
CA ALA A 32 -0.80 24.72 20.67
C ALA A 32 -1.97 24.48 19.70
N ALA A 33 -2.49 25.53 19.06
CA ALA A 33 -3.56 25.40 18.08
C ALA A 33 -3.10 24.64 16.82
N VAL A 34 -1.88 24.90 16.35
CA VAL A 34 -1.27 24.17 15.21
C VAL A 34 -1.09 22.70 15.57
N ASP A 35 -0.51 22.38 16.73
CA ASP A 35 -0.31 21.00 17.16
C ASP A 35 -1.64 20.25 17.31
N LEU A 36 -2.65 20.87 17.93
CA LEU A 36 -4.00 20.29 18.06
C LEU A 36 -4.67 20.05 16.70
N ALA A 37 -4.46 20.95 15.72
CA ALA A 37 -5.00 20.76 14.37
C ALA A 37 -4.37 19.55 13.68
N VAL A 38 -3.05 19.35 13.81
CA VAL A 38 -2.36 18.16 13.29
C VAL A 38 -2.88 16.89 13.97
N LEU A 39 -2.99 16.88 15.30
CA LEU A 39 -3.51 15.73 16.05
C LEU A 39 -4.95 15.38 15.66
N ARG A 40 -5.79 16.38 15.41
CA ARG A 40 -7.16 16.17 14.94
C ARG A 40 -7.20 15.61 13.51
N ALA A 41 -6.35 16.12 12.62
CA ALA A 41 -6.26 15.60 11.26
C ALA A 41 -5.83 14.13 11.24
N ASP A 42 -4.86 13.78 12.09
CA ASP A 42 -4.39 12.41 12.30
C ASP A 42 -5.49 11.48 12.84
N ASP A 43 -6.19 11.91 13.90
CA ASP A 43 -7.30 11.14 14.47
C ASP A 43 -8.41 10.89 13.45
N LYS A 44 -8.79 11.93 12.69
CA LYS A 44 -9.76 11.80 11.60
C LYS A 44 -9.28 10.86 10.48
N ALA A 45 -7.99 10.89 10.14
CA ALA A 45 -7.42 10.03 9.10
C ALA A 45 -7.37 8.56 9.54
N ASN A 46 -7.08 8.31 10.82
CA ASN A 46 -6.96 6.97 11.39
C ASN A 46 -8.30 6.33 11.81
N ASN A 47 -9.34 7.15 12.02
CA ASN A 47 -10.68 6.70 12.40
C ASN A 47 -11.68 6.91 11.26
N GLU A 48 -12.36 8.05 11.21
CA GLU A 48 -13.46 8.32 10.26
C GLU A 48 -13.09 8.01 8.81
N THR A 49 -11.97 8.55 8.34
CA THR A 49 -11.52 8.40 6.95
C THR A 49 -11.05 6.98 6.67
N TYR A 50 -10.43 6.32 7.65
CA TYR A 50 -10.04 4.92 7.53
C TYR A 50 -11.27 4.01 7.39
N GLN A 51 -12.30 4.23 8.22
CA GLN A 51 -13.53 3.44 8.20
C GLN A 51 -14.36 3.66 6.92
N SER A 52 -14.12 4.76 6.19
CA SER A 52 -14.75 5.00 4.89
C SER A 52 -13.99 4.39 3.70
N GLN A 53 -12.83 3.76 3.91
CA GLN A 53 -12.05 3.16 2.83
C GLN A 53 -12.65 1.83 2.37
N LYS A 54 -12.81 1.63 1.06
CA LYS A 54 -13.04 0.30 0.51
C LYS A 54 -11.85 -0.62 0.83
N ALA A 55 -12.14 -1.85 1.22
CA ALA A 55 -11.14 -2.83 1.61
C ALA A 55 -11.05 -3.94 0.56
N SER A 56 -9.87 -4.17 0.01
CA SER A 56 -9.58 -5.39 -0.74
C SER A 56 -9.30 -6.53 0.25
N ALA A 57 -9.76 -7.75 0.02
CA ALA A 57 -9.30 -8.93 0.72
C ALA A 57 -8.65 -9.88 -0.28
N VAL A 58 -7.43 -10.33 0.03
CA VAL A 58 -6.70 -11.33 -0.75
C VAL A 58 -6.26 -12.47 0.16
N ILE A 59 -6.33 -13.69 -0.33
CA ILE A 59 -5.88 -14.89 0.38
C ILE A 59 -4.61 -15.38 -0.31
N ARG A 60 -3.49 -15.43 0.42
CA ARG A 60 -2.16 -15.71 -0.14
C ARG A 60 -1.40 -16.71 0.71
N PRO A 61 -0.42 -17.43 0.14
CA PRO A 61 0.54 -18.18 0.94
C PRO A 61 1.14 -17.33 2.05
N SER A 62 1.24 -17.88 3.25
CA SER A 62 1.79 -17.19 4.42
C SER A 62 3.27 -16.83 4.19
N ALA A 63 3.81 -15.89 4.97
CA ALA A 63 5.22 -15.55 4.89
C ALA A 63 6.14 -16.78 5.10
N LYS A 64 5.73 -17.72 5.97
CA LYS A 64 6.43 -18.99 6.22
C LYS A 64 6.46 -19.90 5.00
N VAL A 65 5.36 -19.98 4.25
CA VAL A 65 5.29 -20.76 3.01
C VAL A 65 6.08 -20.05 1.90
N THR A 66 5.92 -18.74 1.78
CA THR A 66 6.61 -17.92 0.78
C THR A 66 8.13 -17.92 0.94
N ALA A 67 8.64 -17.91 2.18
CA ALA A 67 10.07 -17.99 2.47
C ALA A 67 10.72 -19.31 1.98
N LYS A 68 9.93 -20.37 1.80
CA LYS A 68 10.38 -21.66 1.27
C LYS A 68 10.26 -21.77 -0.24
N ARG A 69 9.75 -20.73 -0.92
CA ARG A 69 9.58 -20.73 -2.37
C ARG A 69 10.94 -20.85 -3.05
N ASP A 70 11.11 -21.92 -3.82
CA ASP A 70 12.13 -22.00 -4.84
C ASP A 70 11.47 -21.89 -6.22
N GLY A 71 11.77 -20.81 -6.95
CA GLY A 71 11.28 -20.61 -8.32
C GLY A 71 11.77 -21.65 -9.35
N ALA A 72 12.69 -22.55 -8.99
CA ALA A 72 13.09 -23.70 -9.79
C ALA A 72 12.41 -25.02 -9.35
N ASP A 73 11.58 -25.02 -8.31
CA ASP A 73 10.81 -26.18 -7.85
C ASP A 73 9.31 -25.98 -8.11
N SER A 74 8.80 -26.70 -9.12
CA SER A 74 7.39 -26.62 -9.50
C SER A 74 6.43 -27.21 -8.47
N ASN A 75 6.91 -28.00 -7.49
CA ASN A 75 6.07 -28.50 -6.40
C ASN A 75 5.51 -27.36 -5.54
N TYR A 76 6.15 -26.18 -5.57
CA TYR A 76 5.66 -25.00 -4.88
C TYR A 76 4.24 -24.61 -5.30
N THR A 77 3.85 -24.91 -6.54
CA THR A 77 2.49 -24.64 -7.08
C THR A 77 1.37 -25.33 -6.30
N ALA A 78 1.67 -26.39 -5.53
CA ALA A 78 0.72 -27.01 -4.61
C ALA A 78 0.27 -26.09 -3.46
N ASN A 79 0.95 -24.96 -3.26
CA ASN A 79 0.56 -23.92 -2.29
C ASN A 79 -0.34 -22.84 -2.90
N TYR A 80 -0.68 -22.91 -4.19
CA TYR A 80 -1.58 -21.94 -4.81
C TYR A 80 -3.02 -22.18 -4.39
N MET A 81 -3.77 -21.08 -4.28
CA MET A 81 -5.21 -21.13 -4.08
C MET A 81 -5.88 -21.62 -5.36
N THR A 82 -6.89 -22.48 -5.23
CA THR A 82 -7.69 -22.97 -6.35
C THR A 82 -9.04 -22.29 -6.41
N TRP A 83 -9.69 -22.37 -7.57
CA TRP A 83 -11.09 -21.96 -7.73
C TRP A 83 -12.00 -22.60 -6.68
N ASP A 84 -11.88 -23.91 -6.44
CA ASP A 84 -12.69 -24.62 -5.42
C ASP A 84 -12.50 -24.07 -4.01
N MET A 85 -11.25 -23.72 -3.64
CA MET A 85 -10.97 -23.10 -2.35
C MET A 85 -11.63 -21.72 -2.26
N TYR A 86 -11.49 -20.88 -3.30
CA TYR A 86 -12.15 -19.57 -3.33
C TYR A 86 -13.67 -19.67 -3.28
N THR A 87 -14.27 -20.58 -4.05
CA THR A 87 -15.72 -20.84 -4.04
C THR A 87 -16.21 -21.24 -2.65
N LYS A 88 -15.52 -22.18 -1.99
CA LYS A 88 -15.82 -22.58 -0.61
C LYS A 88 -15.87 -21.38 0.35
N TYR A 89 -14.88 -20.49 0.27
CA TYR A 89 -14.81 -19.32 1.15
C TYR A 89 -15.83 -18.25 0.78
N ALA A 90 -16.03 -17.99 -0.51
CA ALA A 90 -17.04 -17.08 -1.04
C ALA A 90 -18.44 -17.48 -0.59
N GLU A 91 -18.80 -18.77 -0.72
CA GLU A 91 -20.08 -19.31 -0.26
C GLU A 91 -20.26 -19.14 1.25
N ALA A 92 -19.23 -19.44 2.04
CA ALA A 92 -19.30 -19.30 3.50
C ALA A 92 -19.56 -17.85 3.92
N VAL A 93 -18.97 -16.89 3.20
CA VAL A 93 -19.18 -15.46 3.41
C VAL A 93 -20.60 -15.04 3.01
N GLN A 94 -21.06 -15.44 1.82
CA GLN A 94 -22.38 -15.09 1.29
C GLN A 94 -23.53 -15.71 2.10
N LYS A 95 -23.37 -16.94 2.63
CA LYS A 95 -24.33 -17.60 3.54
C LYS A 95 -24.57 -16.81 4.84
N ASN A 96 -23.69 -15.86 5.17
CA ASN A 96 -23.82 -14.98 6.32
C ASN A 96 -24.22 -13.54 5.91
N ASN A 97 -24.87 -13.39 4.76
CA ASN A 97 -25.41 -12.13 4.21
C ASN A 97 -24.34 -11.03 4.01
N LEU A 98 -23.08 -11.41 3.82
CA LEU A 98 -22.01 -10.47 3.49
C LEU A 98 -21.84 -10.42 1.97
N THR A 99 -22.04 -9.23 1.39
CA THR A 99 -21.87 -8.97 -0.04
C THR A 99 -20.48 -8.46 -0.35
N PHE A 100 -19.96 -8.83 -1.51
CA PHE A 100 -18.68 -8.36 -2.03
C PHE A 100 -18.69 -8.38 -3.56
N GLU A 101 -17.91 -7.50 -4.15
CA GLU A 101 -17.51 -7.64 -5.55
C GLU A 101 -16.20 -8.43 -5.62
N TYR A 102 -15.85 -8.97 -6.79
CA TYR A 102 -14.55 -9.58 -6.98
C TYR A 102 -13.94 -9.18 -8.32
N THR A 103 -12.61 -9.19 -8.33
CA THR A 103 -11.80 -9.21 -9.53
C THR A 103 -10.69 -10.23 -9.33
N LEU A 104 -9.84 -10.45 -10.33
CA LEU A 104 -8.74 -11.39 -10.21
C LEU A 104 -7.50 -10.98 -10.98
N ALA A 105 -6.39 -11.52 -10.50
CA ALA A 105 -5.12 -11.56 -11.18
C ALA A 105 -4.68 -13.03 -11.25
N THR A 106 -4.14 -13.47 -12.37
CA THR A 106 -3.61 -14.84 -12.51
C THR A 106 -2.33 -14.83 -13.31
N SER A 107 -1.42 -15.76 -13.06
CA SER A 107 -0.17 -15.81 -13.81
C SER A 107 0.38 -17.21 -13.98
N VAL A 108 1.14 -17.40 -15.05
CA VAL A 108 2.03 -18.55 -15.25
C VAL A 108 3.39 -18.06 -15.70
N PRO A 109 4.49 -18.77 -15.35
CA PRO A 109 5.73 -18.57 -16.06
C PRO A 109 5.54 -18.97 -17.53
N VAL A 110 6.24 -18.28 -18.42
CA VAL A 110 6.23 -18.57 -19.86
C VAL A 110 7.64 -18.52 -20.41
N ARG A 111 7.91 -19.40 -21.38
CA ARG A 111 9.23 -19.55 -21.98
C ARG A 111 9.54 -18.39 -22.92
N ALA A 112 10.78 -17.94 -22.91
CA ALA A 112 11.27 -16.95 -23.85
C ALA A 112 11.28 -17.51 -25.29
N SER A 113 11.22 -16.62 -26.27
CA SER A 113 11.37 -16.97 -27.68
C SER A 113 12.29 -15.99 -28.39
N LYS A 114 12.69 -16.28 -29.64
CA LYS A 114 13.50 -15.35 -30.44
C LYS A 114 12.88 -13.94 -30.54
N SER A 115 11.56 -13.84 -30.51
CA SER A 115 10.84 -12.56 -30.56
C SER A 115 10.70 -11.84 -29.22
N LEU A 116 10.95 -12.55 -28.10
CA LEU A 116 10.82 -12.00 -26.76
C LEU A 116 11.75 -12.72 -25.78
N GLN A 117 12.90 -12.10 -25.54
CA GLN A 117 13.90 -12.52 -24.57
C GLN A 117 13.73 -11.78 -23.24
N ALA A 118 13.88 -12.50 -22.13
CA ALA A 118 13.89 -11.92 -20.80
C ALA A 118 15.17 -11.11 -20.52
N ILE A 119 15.09 -10.13 -19.64
CA ILE A 119 16.23 -9.58 -18.91
C ILE A 119 16.84 -10.71 -18.07
N ALA A 120 18.17 -10.85 -18.08
CA ALA A 120 18.83 -11.90 -17.32
C ALA A 120 18.69 -11.66 -15.80
N ALA A 121 18.58 -12.73 -15.02
CA ALA A 121 18.68 -12.67 -13.56
C ALA A 121 20.09 -13.05 -13.10
N LYS A 122 20.30 -13.06 -11.78
CA LYS A 122 21.57 -13.41 -11.15
C LYS A 122 22.02 -14.84 -11.47
N SER A 123 21.07 -15.77 -11.63
CA SER A 123 21.35 -17.15 -12.00
C SER A 123 20.75 -17.49 -13.35
N ASP A 124 21.54 -18.16 -14.19
CA ASP A 124 21.08 -18.76 -15.44
C ASP A 124 20.60 -20.18 -15.15
N THR A 125 19.28 -20.33 -14.98
CA THR A 125 18.63 -21.60 -14.65
C THR A 125 17.75 -22.03 -15.82
N SER A 126 17.83 -23.31 -16.21
CA SER A 126 17.03 -23.85 -17.31
C SER A 126 15.53 -23.58 -17.14
N GLU A 127 14.88 -23.18 -18.23
CA GLU A 127 13.43 -22.99 -18.29
C GLU A 127 12.64 -24.26 -18.02
N ASP A 128 13.25 -25.45 -18.15
CA ASP A 128 12.61 -26.71 -17.75
C ASP A 128 12.41 -26.80 -16.24
N LYS A 129 13.29 -26.16 -15.46
CA LYS A 129 13.16 -26.09 -14.00
C LYS A 129 12.26 -24.95 -13.57
N THR A 130 12.32 -23.81 -14.24
CA THR A 130 11.58 -22.60 -13.82
C THR A 130 10.21 -22.46 -14.47
N GLY A 131 9.92 -23.23 -15.53
CA GLY A 131 8.76 -23.06 -16.39
C GLY A 131 8.90 -21.90 -17.38
N GLY A 132 10.02 -21.18 -17.37
CA GLY A 132 10.24 -20.03 -18.24
C GLY A 132 11.01 -18.90 -17.58
N ASN A 133 11.52 -18.00 -18.41
CA ASN A 133 12.25 -16.81 -17.97
C ASN A 133 11.40 -15.53 -17.93
N LEU A 134 10.15 -15.60 -18.38
CA LEU A 134 9.16 -14.52 -18.31
C LEU A 134 8.00 -14.97 -17.42
N THR A 135 7.21 -14.01 -16.95
CA THR A 135 5.91 -14.28 -16.30
C THR A 135 4.80 -13.64 -17.11
N LEU A 136 3.82 -14.42 -17.57
CA LEU A 136 2.60 -13.87 -18.17
C LEU A 136 1.57 -13.65 -17.06
N GLN A 137 1.32 -12.39 -16.71
CA GLN A 137 0.36 -11.98 -15.70
C GLN A 137 -0.89 -11.41 -16.37
N ALA A 138 -2.04 -11.97 -16.05
CA ALA A 138 -3.33 -11.53 -16.54
C ALA A 138 -4.13 -10.83 -15.44
N PHE A 139 -4.90 -9.83 -15.84
CA PHE A 139 -5.85 -9.13 -14.98
C PHE A 139 -7.27 -9.19 -15.55
N TYR A 140 -8.26 -9.37 -14.69
CA TYR A 140 -9.66 -9.33 -15.08
C TYR A 140 -10.22 -7.92 -15.18
N THR A 141 -9.74 -6.99 -14.36
CA THR A 141 -10.11 -5.57 -14.42
C THR A 141 -8.91 -4.66 -14.14
N ASN A 142 -9.07 -3.36 -14.40
CA ASN A 142 -8.08 -2.36 -14.03
C ASN A 142 -7.84 -2.29 -12.51
N ASP A 143 -8.85 -2.63 -11.70
CA ASP A 143 -8.71 -2.65 -10.24
C ASP A 143 -7.81 -3.81 -9.77
N ALA A 144 -7.83 -4.96 -10.46
CA ALA A 144 -6.85 -6.01 -10.20
C ALA A 144 -5.41 -5.55 -10.51
N ALA A 145 -5.23 -4.77 -11.60
CA ALA A 145 -3.92 -4.24 -11.97
C ALA A 145 -3.36 -3.24 -10.93
N LYS A 146 -4.22 -2.57 -10.15
CA LYS A 146 -3.80 -1.68 -9.05
C LYS A 146 -3.27 -2.44 -7.83
N ILE A 147 -3.66 -3.71 -7.65
CA ILE A 147 -3.24 -4.59 -6.54
C ILE A 147 -2.14 -5.56 -7.01
N ASN A 148 -1.38 -5.14 -8.02
CA ASN A 148 -0.33 -5.93 -8.64
C ASN A 148 0.88 -6.12 -7.70
N ASP A 149 1.27 -7.39 -7.49
CA ASP A 149 2.36 -7.75 -6.58
C ASP A 149 3.74 -7.31 -7.07
N TYR A 150 3.87 -7.08 -8.39
CA TYR A 150 5.09 -6.56 -8.99
C TYR A 150 5.25 -5.03 -8.85
N GLY A 151 4.22 -4.36 -8.32
CA GLY A 151 4.18 -2.92 -8.09
C GLY A 151 3.31 -2.15 -9.08
N THR A 152 3.16 -0.86 -8.84
CA THR A 152 2.38 0.04 -9.69
C THR A 152 3.14 0.38 -10.97
N PHE A 153 2.44 0.39 -12.09
CA PHE A 153 3.00 0.73 -13.40
C PHE A 153 2.11 1.71 -14.15
N LYS A 154 2.71 2.40 -15.13
CA LYS A 154 1.99 3.22 -16.11
C LYS A 154 2.45 2.85 -17.52
N VAL A 155 1.53 2.91 -18.47
CA VAL A 155 1.87 2.75 -19.90
C VAL A 155 2.43 4.07 -20.41
N VAL A 156 3.65 4.03 -20.94
CA VAL A 156 4.38 5.20 -21.46
C VAL A 156 4.34 5.30 -22.98
N LYS A 157 4.03 4.20 -23.68
CA LYS A 157 3.79 4.18 -25.13
C LYS A 157 2.68 3.20 -25.47
N GLY A 158 1.84 3.54 -26.45
CA GLY A 158 0.73 2.69 -26.89
C GLY A 158 -0.50 2.84 -26.00
N LYS A 159 -1.30 1.77 -25.89
CA LYS A 159 -2.59 1.79 -25.17
C LYS A 159 -2.55 0.86 -23.96
N GLN A 160 -3.33 1.20 -22.94
CA GLN A 160 -3.63 0.30 -21.83
C GLN A 160 -4.45 -0.90 -22.28
N LEU A 161 -4.38 -1.98 -21.50
CA LEU A 161 -5.20 -3.18 -21.73
C LEU A 161 -6.69 -2.85 -21.64
N ASN A 162 -7.46 -3.47 -22.54
CA ASN A 162 -8.89 -3.58 -22.52
C ASN A 162 -9.25 -4.91 -21.85
N TYR A 163 -10.10 -4.82 -20.84
CA TYR A 163 -10.57 -5.97 -20.07
C TYR A 163 -11.92 -6.50 -20.55
N LYS A 164 -12.52 -5.88 -21.57
CA LYS A 164 -13.86 -6.21 -22.08
C LYS A 164 -13.84 -7.04 -23.36
N THR A 165 -12.73 -7.05 -24.10
CA THR A 165 -12.62 -7.73 -25.40
C THR A 165 -11.41 -8.65 -25.45
N ALA A 166 -11.55 -9.70 -26.25
CA ALA A 166 -10.46 -10.59 -26.63
C ALA A 166 -9.43 -9.92 -27.55
N ASN A 167 -8.27 -10.58 -27.70
CA ASN A 167 -7.16 -10.25 -28.59
C ASN A 167 -6.60 -8.84 -28.42
N ASP A 168 -6.70 -8.28 -27.21
CA ASP A 168 -6.30 -6.90 -26.96
C ASP A 168 -4.78 -6.66 -27.02
N GLY A 169 -3.99 -7.75 -26.97
CA GLY A 169 -2.53 -7.73 -26.98
C GLY A 169 -1.92 -7.84 -25.58
N VAL A 170 -0.66 -7.44 -25.47
CA VAL A 170 0.12 -7.46 -24.22
C VAL A 170 0.79 -6.12 -23.95
N LEU A 171 1.07 -5.87 -22.67
CA LEU A 171 2.02 -4.85 -22.26
C LEU A 171 3.36 -5.50 -21.94
N VAL A 172 4.44 -4.89 -22.41
CA VAL A 172 5.82 -5.29 -22.10
C VAL A 172 6.52 -4.17 -21.35
N SER A 173 7.42 -4.51 -20.44
CA SER A 173 8.20 -3.49 -19.74
C SER A 173 9.09 -2.73 -20.72
N GLN A 174 9.42 -1.49 -20.37
CA GLN A 174 10.34 -0.69 -21.17
C GLN A 174 11.73 -1.34 -21.26
N ALA A 175 12.17 -2.05 -20.22
CA ALA A 175 13.44 -2.78 -20.22
C ALA A 175 13.44 -3.92 -21.24
N VAL A 176 12.40 -4.77 -21.22
CA VAL A 176 12.25 -5.87 -22.19
C VAL A 176 12.06 -5.33 -23.60
N ALA A 177 11.29 -4.26 -23.77
CA ALA A 177 11.11 -3.63 -25.07
C ALA A 177 12.43 -3.13 -25.66
N LYS A 178 13.27 -2.46 -24.87
CA LYS A 178 14.60 -2.00 -25.30
C LYS A 178 15.50 -3.18 -25.67
N LYS A 179 15.57 -4.21 -24.81
CA LYS A 179 16.42 -5.40 -25.05
C LYS A 179 16.08 -6.10 -26.37
N ASN A 180 14.80 -6.17 -26.71
CA ASN A 180 14.31 -6.88 -27.88
C ASN A 180 14.03 -5.97 -29.08
N ASN A 181 14.35 -4.66 -28.99
CA ASN A 181 14.04 -3.65 -29.99
C ASN A 181 12.54 -3.60 -30.40
N LEU A 182 11.65 -3.79 -29.41
CA LEU A 182 10.19 -3.85 -29.63
C LEU A 182 9.55 -2.47 -29.68
N LYS A 183 8.53 -2.35 -30.53
CA LYS A 183 7.62 -1.22 -30.69
C LYS A 183 6.18 -1.68 -30.51
N VAL A 184 5.29 -0.72 -30.29
CA VAL A 184 3.84 -0.97 -30.29
C VAL A 184 3.43 -1.47 -31.67
N GLY A 185 2.65 -2.56 -31.71
CA GLY A 185 2.24 -3.25 -32.92
C GLY A 185 3.09 -4.48 -33.27
N ASP A 186 4.26 -4.66 -32.65
CA ASP A 186 5.10 -5.83 -32.90
C ASP A 186 4.46 -7.12 -32.39
N LYS A 187 4.73 -8.23 -33.08
CA LYS A 187 4.29 -9.56 -32.67
C LYS A 187 5.34 -10.22 -31.82
N VAL A 188 4.95 -10.65 -30.63
CA VAL A 188 5.79 -11.40 -29.68
C VAL A 188 5.20 -12.78 -29.43
N THR A 189 6.07 -13.74 -29.20
CA THR A 189 5.72 -15.13 -28.93
C THR A 189 6.30 -15.55 -27.59
N VAL A 190 5.52 -16.27 -26.79
CA VAL A 190 5.98 -16.92 -25.55
C VAL A 190 5.61 -18.40 -25.58
N GLY A 191 6.41 -19.25 -24.96
CA GLY A 191 6.18 -20.69 -24.92
C GLY A 191 5.44 -21.15 -23.66
N ASN A 192 4.76 -22.28 -23.75
CA ASN A 192 4.10 -22.93 -22.63
C ASN A 192 5.14 -23.41 -21.57
N PRO A 193 4.82 -23.31 -20.28
CA PRO A 193 5.76 -23.66 -19.21
C PRO A 193 6.22 -25.11 -19.22
N THR A 194 5.35 -26.06 -19.59
CA THR A 194 5.65 -27.49 -19.57
C THR A 194 5.93 -28.07 -20.94
N LYS A 195 5.32 -27.53 -22.00
CA LYS A 195 5.44 -28.03 -23.37
C LYS A 195 5.94 -26.96 -24.32
N ALA A 196 7.27 -26.84 -24.46
CA ALA A 196 7.91 -25.77 -25.23
C ALA A 196 7.49 -25.66 -26.72
N SER A 197 6.94 -26.73 -27.31
CA SER A 197 6.39 -26.70 -28.68
C SER A 197 5.06 -25.95 -28.78
N GLU A 198 4.33 -25.79 -27.68
CA GLU A 198 3.12 -24.97 -27.62
C GLU A 198 3.50 -23.51 -27.32
N THR A 199 3.00 -22.60 -28.16
CA THR A 199 3.36 -21.18 -28.10
C THR A 199 2.14 -20.28 -28.23
N TYR A 200 2.24 -19.10 -27.64
CA TYR A 200 1.21 -18.09 -27.60
C TYR A 200 1.73 -16.82 -28.27
N LYS A 201 0.97 -16.30 -29.24
CA LYS A 201 1.34 -15.11 -30.01
C LYS A 201 0.49 -13.93 -29.56
N PHE A 202 1.16 -12.81 -29.28
CA PHE A 202 0.51 -11.57 -28.87
C PHE A 202 1.02 -10.40 -29.69
N THR A 203 0.20 -9.35 -29.78
CA THR A 203 0.63 -8.05 -30.32
C THR A 203 0.98 -7.13 -29.15
N VAL A 204 2.12 -6.45 -29.22
CA VAL A 204 2.52 -5.44 -28.22
C VAL A 204 1.56 -4.26 -28.33
N ARG A 205 0.67 -4.14 -27.34
CA ARG A 205 -0.31 -3.06 -27.27
C ARG A 205 0.27 -1.79 -26.65
N GLY A 206 1.15 -1.98 -25.68
CA GLY A 206 1.75 -0.88 -24.95
C GLY A 206 3.06 -1.28 -24.30
N ILE A 207 3.84 -0.26 -23.98
CA ILE A 207 5.09 -0.38 -23.24
C ILE A 207 4.89 0.33 -21.91
N TYR A 208 5.19 -0.35 -20.81
CA TYR A 208 4.99 0.19 -19.46
C TYR A 208 6.30 0.44 -18.73
N GLU A 209 6.26 1.32 -17.74
CA GLU A 209 7.30 1.47 -16.72
C GLU A 209 6.66 1.41 -15.33
N TYR A 210 7.38 0.84 -14.37
CA TYR A 210 6.95 0.84 -12.99
C TYR A 210 7.19 2.22 -12.35
N THR A 211 6.26 2.64 -11.50
CA THR A 211 6.29 3.94 -10.81
C THR A 211 6.54 3.82 -9.32
N GLY A 212 6.40 2.63 -8.75
CA GLY A 212 6.62 2.35 -7.34
C GLY A 212 7.99 1.73 -7.05
N GLU A 213 8.34 1.73 -5.75
CA GLU A 213 9.48 1.01 -5.21
C GLU A 213 9.48 -0.46 -5.69
N THR A 214 10.66 -0.97 -6.03
CA THR A 214 10.83 -2.36 -6.44
C THR A 214 10.67 -3.27 -5.22
N PRO A 215 9.70 -4.21 -5.23
CA PRO A 215 9.55 -5.15 -4.13
C PRO A 215 10.78 -6.05 -4.00
N ALA A 216 11.16 -6.41 -2.78
CA ALA A 216 12.31 -7.27 -2.52
C ALA A 216 12.16 -8.63 -3.24
N GLY A 217 13.24 -9.09 -3.88
CA GLY A 217 13.28 -10.31 -4.68
C GLY A 217 12.73 -10.18 -6.11
N TYR A 218 12.24 -8.99 -6.50
CA TYR A 218 11.70 -8.73 -7.83
C TYR A 218 12.56 -7.77 -8.69
N GLY A 219 13.65 -7.24 -8.14
CA GLY A 219 14.54 -6.32 -8.84
C GLY A 219 15.79 -6.99 -9.40
N SER A 220 16.91 -6.28 -9.33
CA SER A 220 18.24 -6.84 -9.61
C SER A 220 18.65 -7.95 -8.65
N ASP A 221 17.96 -8.06 -7.50
CA ASP A 221 18.11 -9.10 -6.49
C ASP A 221 17.28 -10.36 -6.79
N ALA A 222 16.47 -10.36 -7.85
CA ALA A 222 15.71 -11.54 -8.27
C ALA A 222 16.63 -12.73 -8.59
N LYS A 223 16.33 -13.88 -7.96
CA LYS A 223 17.11 -15.11 -8.13
C LYS A 223 16.96 -15.69 -9.55
N TYR A 224 15.74 -15.71 -10.07
CA TYR A 224 15.36 -16.26 -11.38
C TYR A 224 14.79 -15.18 -12.30
N ALA A 225 14.98 -15.33 -13.61
CA ALA A 225 14.55 -14.33 -14.60
C ALA A 225 13.04 -14.04 -14.52
N LYS A 226 12.20 -15.07 -14.38
CA LYS A 226 10.75 -14.91 -14.25
C LYS A 226 10.29 -14.10 -13.03
N ASP A 227 11.14 -14.02 -12.00
CA ASP A 227 10.84 -13.30 -10.76
C ASP A 227 11.22 -11.81 -10.87
N ASN A 228 12.05 -11.43 -11.84
CA ASN A 228 12.34 -10.03 -12.11
C ASN A 228 11.07 -9.34 -12.65
N ARG A 229 10.62 -8.27 -12.00
CA ARG A 229 9.39 -7.55 -12.38
C ARG A 229 9.44 -6.99 -13.80
N GLU A 230 10.63 -6.71 -14.33
CA GLU A 230 10.79 -6.23 -15.70
C GLU A 230 10.48 -7.33 -16.72
N ASN A 231 10.52 -8.61 -16.34
CA ASN A 231 10.20 -9.76 -17.18
C ASN A 231 8.73 -10.18 -17.15
N VAL A 232 7.88 -9.37 -16.53
CA VAL A 232 6.45 -9.60 -16.51
C VAL A 232 5.82 -9.04 -17.78
N VAL A 233 5.04 -9.88 -18.45
CA VAL A 233 4.22 -9.50 -19.60
C VAL A 233 2.78 -9.43 -19.13
N TYR A 234 2.13 -8.27 -19.26
CA TYR A 234 0.75 -8.11 -18.82
C TYR A 234 -0.24 -8.36 -19.95
N THR A 235 -1.32 -9.07 -19.65
CA THR A 235 -2.43 -9.34 -20.58
C THR A 235 -3.80 -9.24 -19.89
N SER A 236 -4.89 -9.31 -20.65
CA SER A 236 -6.22 -9.45 -20.08
C SER A 236 -6.50 -10.92 -19.72
N TYR A 237 -7.33 -11.14 -18.70
CA TYR A 237 -7.78 -12.49 -18.34
C TYR A 237 -8.49 -13.20 -19.51
N ILE A 238 -9.23 -12.46 -20.35
CA ILE A 238 -9.89 -13.01 -21.54
C ILE A 238 -8.85 -13.62 -22.49
N ASN A 239 -7.76 -12.91 -22.79
CA ASN A 239 -6.69 -13.43 -23.66
C ASN A 239 -5.99 -14.64 -23.02
N PHE A 240 -5.78 -14.59 -21.72
CA PHE A 240 -5.14 -15.66 -20.96
C PHE A 240 -5.96 -16.96 -21.01
N ALA A 241 -7.26 -16.87 -20.74
CA ALA A 241 -8.18 -18.00 -20.80
C ALA A 241 -8.32 -18.56 -22.24
N GLN A 242 -8.44 -17.69 -23.25
CA GLN A 242 -8.46 -18.10 -24.66
C GLN A 242 -7.17 -18.79 -25.12
N SER A 243 -6.04 -18.46 -24.50
CA SER A 243 -4.78 -19.16 -24.75
C SER A 243 -4.72 -20.55 -24.10
N GLY A 244 -5.78 -20.99 -23.42
CA GLY A 244 -5.80 -22.28 -22.72
C GLY A 244 -4.86 -22.32 -21.52
N LEU A 245 -4.63 -21.18 -20.86
CA LEU A 245 -3.76 -21.09 -19.68
C LEU A 245 -4.51 -21.10 -18.35
N ASP A 246 -5.84 -20.95 -18.39
CA ASP A 246 -6.72 -21.10 -17.22
C ASP A 246 -7.43 -22.45 -17.27
N VAL A 247 -6.68 -23.52 -17.01
CA VAL A 247 -7.16 -24.90 -17.15
C VAL A 247 -6.97 -25.64 -15.84
N ALA A 248 -8.02 -26.30 -15.37
CA ALA A 248 -7.97 -27.17 -14.20
C ALA A 248 -7.24 -28.49 -14.52
N GLY A 249 -6.64 -29.11 -13.50
CA GLY A 249 -6.01 -30.43 -13.63
C GLY A 249 -4.63 -30.44 -14.29
N THR A 250 -4.02 -29.29 -14.53
CA THR A 250 -2.62 -29.18 -14.96
C THR A 250 -1.65 -29.51 -13.80
N LYS A 251 -0.36 -29.64 -14.11
CA LYS A 251 0.69 -29.98 -13.14
C LYS A 251 1.88 -29.04 -13.23
N GLY A 252 2.61 -28.89 -12.12
CA GLY A 252 3.81 -28.08 -12.04
C GLY A 252 3.54 -26.63 -12.46
N TRP A 253 4.46 -26.04 -13.22
CA TRP A 253 4.39 -24.64 -13.63
C TRP A 253 3.22 -24.27 -14.55
N ALA A 254 2.49 -25.24 -15.08
CA ALA A 254 1.25 -24.99 -15.82
C ALA A 254 0.04 -24.73 -14.89
N ILE A 255 0.18 -24.90 -13.57
CA ILE A 255 -0.86 -24.51 -12.60
C ILE A 255 -0.80 -22.98 -12.45
N PRO A 256 -1.87 -22.25 -12.83
CA PRO A 256 -1.88 -20.80 -12.71
C PRO A 256 -1.88 -20.37 -11.24
N ASN A 257 -1.07 -19.35 -10.93
CA ASN A 257 -1.10 -18.67 -9.64
C ASN A 257 -2.31 -17.73 -9.61
N LEU A 258 -3.46 -18.26 -9.22
CA LEU A 258 -4.73 -17.54 -9.12
C LEU A 258 -4.79 -16.69 -7.85
N ASN A 259 -5.12 -15.42 -8.01
CA ASN A 259 -5.40 -14.49 -6.92
C ASN A 259 -6.76 -13.82 -7.14
N ILE A 260 -7.79 -14.30 -6.44
CA ILE A 260 -9.08 -13.60 -6.34
C ILE A 260 -8.96 -12.47 -5.32
N ILE A 261 -9.39 -11.29 -5.76
CA ILE A 261 -9.39 -10.06 -4.97
C ILE A 261 -10.85 -9.70 -4.68
N PHE A 262 -11.25 -9.86 -3.42
CA PHE A 262 -12.59 -9.47 -2.96
C PHE A 262 -12.59 -7.97 -2.64
N THR A 263 -13.57 -7.23 -3.13
CA THR A 263 -13.75 -5.81 -2.81
C THR A 263 -14.91 -5.65 -1.84
N LEU A 264 -14.60 -5.10 -0.68
CA LEU A 264 -15.49 -4.92 0.46
C LEU A 264 -15.73 -3.43 0.71
N THR A 265 -16.89 -3.11 1.27
CA THR A 265 -17.36 -1.73 1.44
C THR A 265 -16.49 -0.91 2.39
N ASP A 266 -15.96 -1.54 3.44
CA ASP A 266 -15.28 -0.87 4.55
C ASP A 266 -14.39 -1.85 5.36
N PRO A 267 -13.53 -1.34 6.26
CA PRO A 267 -12.67 -2.19 7.11
C PRO A 267 -13.46 -3.09 8.08
N ALA A 268 -14.65 -2.69 8.53
CA ALA A 268 -15.46 -3.51 9.42
C ALA A 268 -15.99 -4.76 8.71
N THR A 269 -16.39 -4.60 7.45
CA THR A 269 -16.81 -5.66 6.54
C THR A 269 -15.64 -6.56 6.17
N TYR A 270 -14.44 -6.01 5.97
CA TYR A 270 -13.19 -6.79 5.89
C TYR A 270 -12.96 -7.66 7.12
N ASN A 271 -13.08 -7.10 8.33
CA ASN A 271 -12.90 -7.88 9.55
C ASN A 271 -13.95 -8.99 9.70
N LYS A 272 -15.19 -8.76 9.25
CA LYS A 272 -16.23 -9.81 9.17
C LYS A 272 -15.85 -10.89 8.15
N PHE A 273 -15.40 -10.52 6.96
CA PHE A 273 -14.93 -11.43 5.92
C PHE A 273 -13.82 -12.34 6.45
N VAL A 274 -12.78 -11.76 7.08
CA VAL A 274 -11.66 -12.51 7.68
C VAL A 274 -12.16 -13.56 8.68
N ARG A 275 -13.08 -13.18 9.59
CA ARG A 275 -13.64 -14.14 10.56
C ARG A 275 -14.41 -15.27 9.89
N LEU A 276 -15.21 -14.97 8.87
CA LEU A 276 -16.03 -15.96 8.16
C LEU A 276 -15.17 -16.94 7.36
N VAL A 277 -14.15 -16.45 6.66
CA VAL A 277 -13.19 -17.30 5.92
C VAL A 277 -12.40 -18.20 6.87
N THR A 278 -11.94 -17.66 8.01
CA THR A 278 -11.27 -18.46 9.05
C THR A 278 -12.21 -19.53 9.63
N LYS A 279 -13.46 -19.17 9.93
CA LYS A 279 -14.48 -20.12 10.41
C LYS A 279 -14.80 -21.21 9.37
N ALA A 280 -14.66 -20.91 8.08
CA ALA A 280 -14.76 -21.88 6.99
C ALA A 280 -13.53 -22.81 6.85
N LYS A 281 -12.68 -22.88 7.89
CA LYS A 281 -11.49 -23.75 7.98
C LYS A 281 -10.43 -23.39 6.93
N LEU A 282 -10.11 -22.11 6.80
CA LEU A 282 -8.87 -21.71 6.11
C LEU A 282 -7.67 -22.28 6.87
N ASP A 283 -6.75 -22.95 6.17
CA ASP A 283 -5.49 -23.40 6.75
C ASP A 283 -4.59 -22.18 6.99
N THR A 284 -4.71 -21.57 8.17
CA THR A 284 -3.96 -20.37 8.56
C THR A 284 -2.47 -20.62 8.76
N SER A 285 -2.04 -21.89 8.77
CA SER A 285 -0.60 -22.23 8.75
C SER A 285 -0.01 -22.03 7.35
N LYS A 286 -0.83 -22.28 6.31
CA LYS A 286 -0.44 -22.14 4.91
C LYS A 286 -0.81 -20.80 4.29
N PHE A 287 -1.93 -20.21 4.70
CA PHE A 287 -2.48 -19.02 4.08
C PHE A 287 -2.66 -17.87 5.07
N THR A 288 -2.57 -16.65 4.56
CA THR A 288 -2.91 -15.43 5.27
C THR A 288 -3.93 -14.63 4.46
N ILE A 289 -4.76 -13.86 5.16
CA ILE A 289 -5.68 -12.89 4.56
C ILE A 289 -5.09 -11.50 4.82
N SER A 290 -4.91 -10.71 3.77
CA SER A 290 -4.43 -9.34 3.89
C SER A 290 -5.31 -8.36 3.10
N SER A 291 -5.08 -7.06 3.33
CA SER A 291 -5.79 -5.98 2.64
C SER A 291 -4.84 -5.00 1.99
N PRO A 292 -4.40 -5.26 0.74
CA PRO A 292 -3.51 -4.37 0.01
C PRO A 292 -4.01 -2.92 -0.09
N SER A 293 -5.32 -2.69 -0.21
CA SER A 293 -5.88 -1.33 -0.27
C SER A 293 -5.80 -0.60 1.08
N LEU A 294 -6.04 -1.28 2.20
CA LEU A 294 -5.92 -0.68 3.54
C LEU A 294 -4.45 -0.48 3.93
N ASP A 295 -3.58 -1.42 3.56
CA ASP A 295 -2.13 -1.30 3.74
C ASP A 295 -1.57 -0.10 2.95
N ALA A 296 -2.02 0.07 1.70
CA ALA A 296 -1.66 1.23 0.88
C ALA A 296 -2.19 2.55 1.47
N TYR A 297 -3.41 2.56 2.03
CA TYR A 297 -3.94 3.72 2.74
C TYR A 297 -3.08 4.09 3.95
N LYS A 298 -2.73 3.10 4.79
CA LYS A 298 -1.87 3.30 5.96
C LYS A 298 -0.47 3.80 5.57
N LYS A 299 0.14 3.23 4.53
CA LYS A 299 1.42 3.72 3.99
C LYS A 299 1.32 5.19 3.54
N ARG A 300 0.19 5.62 2.96
CA ARG A 300 -0.03 7.00 2.52
C ARG A 300 -0.14 7.99 3.69
N ILE A 301 -0.76 7.60 4.81
CA ILE A 301 -0.92 8.48 5.96
C ILE A 301 0.24 8.40 6.97
N ALA A 302 1.19 7.48 6.80
CA ALA A 302 2.34 7.36 7.69
C ALA A 302 3.12 8.69 7.94
N PRO A 303 3.31 9.59 6.95
CA PRO A 303 3.90 10.91 7.21
C PRO A 303 3.06 11.78 8.14
N LEU A 304 1.72 11.69 8.07
CA LEU A 304 0.81 12.38 8.97
C LEU A 304 0.91 11.79 10.39
N ASP A 305 0.95 10.46 10.52
CA ASP A 305 1.14 9.79 11.82
C ASP A 305 2.46 10.26 12.49
N ALA A 306 3.53 10.40 11.71
CA ALA A 306 4.82 10.90 12.19
C ALA A 306 4.74 12.37 12.63
N ALA A 307 4.07 13.23 11.85
CA ALA A 307 3.84 14.62 12.20
C ALA A 307 2.99 14.76 13.47
N ALA A 308 1.96 13.93 13.63
CA ALA A 308 1.12 13.88 14.82
C ALA A 308 1.89 13.46 16.07
N LYS A 309 2.80 12.47 15.94
CA LYS A 309 3.70 12.09 17.04
C LYS A 309 4.59 13.26 17.45
N ALA A 310 5.18 13.98 16.48
CA ALA A 310 5.98 15.16 16.76
C ALA A 310 5.16 16.29 17.41
N ALA A 311 3.97 16.59 16.87
CA ALA A 311 3.04 17.58 17.40
C ALA A 311 2.60 17.25 18.84
N ARG A 312 2.38 15.97 19.17
CA ARG A 312 2.05 15.57 20.55
C ARG A 312 3.18 15.91 21.53
N THR A 313 4.43 15.65 21.14
CA THR A 313 5.60 15.99 21.94
C THR A 313 5.80 17.50 22.03
N ALA A 314 5.66 18.21 20.91
CA ALA A 314 5.79 19.67 20.83
C ALA A 314 4.72 20.40 21.65
N LEU A 315 3.47 19.93 21.62
CA LEU A 315 2.36 20.47 22.40
C LEU A 315 2.67 20.40 23.91
N LEU A 316 3.09 19.22 24.38
CA LEU A 316 3.45 19.03 25.79
C LEU A 316 4.61 19.93 26.20
N ALA A 317 5.67 19.99 25.40
CA ALA A 317 6.83 20.84 25.67
C ALA A 317 6.44 22.33 25.69
N THR A 318 5.64 22.77 24.71
CA THR A 318 5.19 24.16 24.58
C THR A 318 4.30 24.57 25.74
N LEU A 319 3.37 23.72 26.17
CA LEU A 319 2.50 24.00 27.31
C LEU A 319 3.28 24.06 28.63
N ILE A 320 4.26 23.16 28.84
CA ILE A 320 5.07 23.14 30.06
C ILE A 320 6.02 24.35 30.09
N VAL A 321 6.87 24.51 29.07
CA VAL A 321 7.88 25.57 29.03
C VAL A 321 7.22 26.94 28.93
N GLY A 322 6.24 27.08 28.03
CA GLY A 322 5.46 28.30 27.87
C GLY A 322 4.67 28.65 29.13
N GLY A 323 4.04 27.65 29.77
CA GLY A 323 3.32 27.82 31.02
C GLY A 323 4.23 28.28 32.17
N LEU A 324 5.41 27.66 32.33
CA LEU A 324 6.38 28.06 33.34
C LEU A 324 6.95 29.47 33.08
N ALA A 325 7.25 29.79 31.82
CA ALA A 325 7.74 31.12 31.45
C ALA A 325 6.67 32.21 31.69
N LEU A 326 5.42 31.94 31.34
CA LEU A 326 4.30 32.84 31.65
C LEU A 326 4.11 32.99 33.16
N LEU A 327 4.15 31.90 33.92
CA LEU A 327 4.06 31.93 35.38
C LEU A 327 5.18 32.78 35.99
N ALA A 328 6.43 32.62 35.53
CA ALA A 328 7.56 33.41 35.99
C ALA A 328 7.37 34.92 35.71
N LEU A 329 6.88 35.28 34.51
CA LEU A 329 6.58 36.67 34.15
C LEU A 329 5.49 37.26 35.05
N VAL A 330 4.44 36.49 35.34
CA VAL A 330 3.33 36.90 36.22
C VAL A 330 3.81 37.07 37.66
N LEU A 331 4.54 36.10 38.21
CA LEU A 331 5.09 36.19 39.58
C LEU A 331 6.06 37.37 39.72
N TRP A 332 6.91 37.59 38.72
CA TRP A 332 7.80 38.75 38.72
C TRP A 332 7.00 40.06 38.67
N ALA A 333 5.85 40.10 37.99
CA ALA A 333 5.02 41.31 37.95
C ALA A 333 4.32 41.54 39.29
N ALA A 334 3.77 40.48 39.89
CA ALA A 334 3.04 40.54 41.15
C ALA A 334 3.93 40.83 42.37
N ILE A 335 5.11 40.21 42.45
CA ILE A 335 6.03 40.35 43.59
C ILE A 335 6.98 41.53 43.39
N GLY A 336 7.60 41.62 42.20
CA GLY A 336 8.57 42.68 41.90
C GLY A 336 7.95 44.08 41.79
N GLY A 337 6.68 44.18 41.37
CA GLY A 337 5.96 45.44 41.25
C GLY A 337 5.28 45.95 42.53
N ARG A 338 5.34 45.17 43.62
CA ARG A 338 4.72 45.48 44.91
C ARG A 338 5.73 45.45 46.07
N ARG A 339 7.02 45.55 45.77
CA ARG A 339 8.09 45.49 46.79
C ARG A 339 7.88 46.50 47.91
N ASP A 340 7.45 47.71 47.57
CA ASP A 340 7.23 48.77 48.56
C ASP A 340 5.97 48.52 49.41
N GLU A 341 4.89 47.99 48.82
CA GLU A 341 3.68 47.60 49.55
C GLU A 341 3.93 46.40 50.47
N ILE A 342 4.69 45.41 50.00
CA ILE A 342 5.10 44.24 50.79
C ILE A 342 6.04 44.68 51.91
N GLY A 343 6.98 45.58 51.63
CA GLY A 343 7.87 46.17 52.62
C GLY A 343 7.12 46.93 53.71
N MET A 344 6.15 47.77 53.31
CA MET A 344 5.30 48.49 54.26
C MET A 344 4.44 47.55 55.09
N ALA A 345 3.82 46.52 54.49
CA ALA A 345 3.06 45.51 55.23
C ALA A 345 3.93 44.76 56.27
N MET A 346 5.18 44.41 55.93
CA MET A 346 6.10 43.79 56.89
C MET A 346 6.49 44.72 58.05
N VAL A 347 6.49 46.03 57.84
CA VAL A 347 6.79 47.03 58.88
C VAL A 347 5.54 47.39 59.69
N SER A 348 4.36 47.38 59.08
CA SER A 348 3.10 47.79 59.72
C SER A 348 2.29 46.65 60.33
N GLY A 349 2.58 45.39 59.99
CA GLY A 349 1.76 44.21 60.31
C GLY A 349 0.74 43.94 59.22
#